data_AF-A0A972SU40-F1
#
_entry.id   AF-A0A972SU40-F1
#
_cell.length_a   1.000
_cell.length_b   1.000
_cell.length_c   1.000
_cell.angle_alpha   90.00
_cell.angle_beta   90.00
_cell.angle_gamma   90.00
#
_symmetry.space_group_name_H-M   'P 1'
#
loop_
_entity.id
_entity.type
_entity.pdbx_description
1 polymer ?
#
loop_
_entity_poly.entity_id
_entity_poly.type
_entity_poly.pdbx_seq_one_letter_code
_entity_poly.pdbx_strand_id
1 'polypeptide(L)' 'MFHSGEGETVQIGYVNDNCQKCHGTLFVEGNDKYANVYRLECLHCGYVYGANSGDVWERRCPICQNGAAGIDYWKA' A
#
# COMPACT_ATOMS: atom_id res chain seq x y z
N MET A 1 -14.67 -1.08 -6.02
CA MET A 1 -13.58 -1.76 -6.77
C MET A 1 -12.30 -1.00 -6.48
N PHE A 2 -11.13 -1.64 -6.46
CA PHE A 2 -9.87 -0.92 -6.27
C PHE A 2 -9.48 -0.16 -7.55
N HIS A 3 -8.84 1.00 -7.40
CA HIS A 3 -8.42 1.89 -8.47
C HIS A 3 -6.92 2.18 -8.41
N SER A 4 -6.27 2.35 -9.58
CA SER A 4 -4.94 2.95 -9.65
C SER A 4 -4.98 4.42 -9.26
N GLY A 5 -3.88 4.93 -8.69
CA GLY A 5 -3.63 6.38 -8.61
C GLY A 5 -3.07 6.96 -9.91
N GLU A 6 -2.63 8.21 -9.86
CA GLU A 6 -1.97 8.85 -11.01
C GLU A 6 -0.46 8.58 -11.07
N GLY A 7 0.19 8.35 -9.91
CA GLY A 7 1.62 8.06 -9.84
C GLY A 7 1.99 6.64 -10.28
N GLU A 8 3.21 6.45 -10.77
CA GLU A 8 3.73 5.14 -11.22
C GLU A 8 3.70 4.07 -10.11
N THR A 9 4.04 4.48 -8.89
CA THR A 9 4.17 3.59 -7.72
C THR A 9 2.82 3.19 -7.13
N VAL A 10 1.74 3.86 -7.53
CA VAL A 10 0.37 3.63 -7.06
C VAL A 10 -0.52 3.02 -8.14
N GLN A 11 0.09 2.45 -9.20
CA GLN A 11 -0.60 1.64 -10.19
C GLN A 11 -0.89 0.24 -9.64
N ILE A 12 -2.07 -0.31 -9.96
CA ILE A 12 -2.37 -1.72 -9.69
C ILE A 12 -1.33 -2.60 -10.40
N GLY A 13 -0.70 -3.50 -9.64
CA GLY A 13 0.33 -4.39 -10.14
C GLY A 13 1.76 -3.88 -9.96
N TYR A 14 1.97 -2.61 -9.59
CA TYR A 14 3.29 -2.13 -9.20
C TYR A 14 3.86 -2.97 -8.05
N VAL A 15 5.14 -3.34 -8.14
CA VAL A 15 5.87 -4.05 -7.10
C VAL A 15 7.10 -3.22 -6.77
N ASN A 16 7.27 -2.85 -5.50
CA ASN A 16 8.45 -2.12 -5.06
C ASN A 16 9.67 -3.05 -4.83
N ASP A 17 10.84 -2.45 -4.57
CA ASP A 17 12.10 -3.19 -4.34
C ASP A 17 12.06 -4.14 -3.13
N ASN A 18 11.14 -3.89 -2.20
CA ASN A 18 10.95 -4.72 -1.01
C ASN A 18 9.92 -5.85 -1.23
N CYS A 19 9.45 -6.06 -2.47
CA CYS A 19 8.48 -7.08 -2.86
C CYS A 19 7.07 -6.87 -2.26
N GLN A 20 6.59 -5.62 -2.29
CA GLN A 20 5.20 -5.28 -1.96
C GLN A 20 4.44 -4.95 -3.22
N LYS A 21 3.42 -5.74 -3.52
CA LYS A 21 2.54 -5.51 -4.66
C LYS A 21 1.42 -4.57 -4.29
N CYS A 22 1.24 -3.52 -5.08
CA CYS A 22 0.12 -2.60 -5.00
C CYS A 22 -1.12 -3.20 -5.68
N HIS A 23 -2.24 -3.17 -4.95
CA HIS A 23 -3.55 -3.63 -5.42
C HIS A 23 -4.55 -2.49 -5.60
N GLY A 24 -4.08 -1.24 -5.53
CA GLY A 24 -4.89 -0.03 -5.70
C GLY A 24 -5.50 0.51 -4.40
N THR A 25 -6.35 1.53 -4.55
CA THR A 25 -7.03 2.23 -3.44
C THR A 25 -8.55 2.18 -3.58
N LEU A 26 -9.26 2.33 -2.46
CA LEU A 26 -10.69 2.63 -2.39
C LEU A 26 -10.95 4.11 -2.09
N PHE A 27 -9.94 4.97 -2.22
CA PHE A 27 -9.99 6.40 -1.86
C PHE A 27 -10.28 6.64 -0.38
N VAL A 28 -9.79 5.73 0.48
CA VAL A 28 -9.79 5.95 1.93
C VAL A 28 -8.70 6.94 2.25
N GLU A 29 -9.04 8.00 2.99
CA GLU A 29 -8.08 9.00 3.45
C GLU A 29 -7.03 8.36 4.36
N GLY A 30 -5.76 8.65 4.08
CA GLY A 30 -4.63 8.30 4.92
C GLY A 30 -4.44 9.28 6.08
N ASN A 31 -3.39 9.05 6.85
CA ASN A 31 -2.99 9.96 7.93
C ASN A 31 -2.02 11.08 7.46
N ASP A 32 -1.52 11.00 6.23
CA ASP A 32 -0.76 12.07 5.58
C ASP A 32 -1.65 13.04 4.81
N LYS A 33 -1.19 14.27 4.68
CA LYS A 33 -1.93 15.34 4.00
C LYS A 33 -2.21 14.96 2.54
N TYR A 34 -3.49 14.85 2.20
CA TYR A 34 -4.00 14.48 0.86
C TYR A 34 -3.62 13.07 0.38
N ALA A 35 -3.19 12.18 1.28
CA ALA A 35 -2.87 10.81 0.91
C ALA A 35 -4.14 9.94 0.85
N ASN A 36 -4.22 9.06 -0.15
CA ASN A 36 -5.11 7.92 -0.13
C ASN A 36 -4.34 6.68 0.34
N VAL A 37 -5.03 5.76 1.02
CA VAL A 37 -4.45 4.48 1.46
C VAL A 37 -4.55 3.45 0.33
N TYR A 38 -3.43 2.80 0.03
CA TYR A 38 -3.31 1.74 -0.97
C TYR A 38 -3.17 0.38 -0.30
N ARG A 39 -3.90 -0.62 -0.82
CA ARG A 39 -3.77 -2.02 -0.41
C ARG A 39 -2.47 -2.60 -0.96
N LEU A 40 -1.59 -3.04 -0.08
CA LEU A 40 -0.36 -3.75 -0.43
C LEU A 40 -0.44 -5.21 0.01
N GLU A 41 0.24 -6.08 -0.74
CA GLU A 41 0.49 -7.48 -0.39
C GLU A 41 2.00 -7.71 -0.38
N CYS A 42 2.52 -8.26 0.73
CA CYS A 42 3.90 -8.72 0.76
C CYS A 42 4.02 -10.04 -0.01
N LEU A 43 4.84 -10.07 -1.06
CA LEU A 43 5.06 -11.28 -1.86
C LEU A 43 6.00 -12.30 -1.19
N HIS A 44 6.59 -11.97 -0.03
CA HIS A 44 7.38 -12.94 0.76
C HIS A 44 6.52 -13.75 1.73
N CYS A 45 5.55 -13.13 2.41
CA CYS A 45 4.76 -13.78 3.46
C CYS A 45 3.24 -13.74 3.24
N GLY A 46 2.76 -13.07 2.20
CA GLY A 46 1.34 -12.92 1.90
C GLY A 46 0.58 -11.92 2.77
N TYR A 47 1.23 -11.25 3.72
CA TYR A 47 0.54 -10.28 4.58
C TYR A 47 0.02 -9.08 3.79
N VAL A 48 -1.23 -8.72 4.04
CA VAL A 48 -1.95 -7.64 3.35
C VAL A 48 -2.22 -6.49 4.31
N TYR A 49 -1.94 -5.26 3.87
CA TYR A 49 -2.02 -4.07 4.72
C TYR A 49 -2.11 -2.80 3.89
N GLY A 50 -2.47 -1.68 4.52
CA GLY A 50 -2.54 -0.38 3.85
C GLY A 50 -1.29 0.48 4.07
N ALA A 51 -0.98 1.32 3.09
CA ALA A 51 0.06 2.36 3.19
C ALA A 51 -0.39 3.63 2.46
N ASN A 52 0.10 4.80 2.88
CA ASN A 52 -0.17 6.05 2.18
C ASN A 52 0.43 6.01 0.77
N SER A 53 -0.18 6.74 -0.16
CA SER A 53 0.31 6.88 -1.54
C SER A 53 1.77 7.30 -1.64
N GLY A 54 2.24 8.15 -0.71
CA GLY A 54 3.63 8.62 -0.65
C GLY A 54 4.65 7.56 -0.25
N ASP A 55 4.21 6.49 0.41
CA ASP A 55 5.11 5.48 1.00
C ASP A 55 5.22 4.20 0.17
N VAL A 56 4.32 3.99 -0.81
CA VAL A 56 4.20 2.70 -1.52
C VAL A 56 5.52 2.24 -2.13
N TRP A 57 6.31 3.18 -2.66
CA TRP A 57 7.57 2.91 -3.35
C TRP A 57 8.68 2.38 -2.44
N GLU A 58 8.68 2.72 -1.15
CA GLU A 58 9.70 2.27 -0.19
C GLU A 58 9.16 1.34 0.89
N ARG A 59 7.87 1.04 0.85
CA ARG A 59 7.20 0.32 1.93
C ARG A 59 7.83 -1.04 2.17
N ARG A 60 8.04 -1.39 3.44
CA ARG A 60 8.46 -2.73 3.90
C ARG A 60 7.30 -3.44 4.61
N CYS A 61 7.28 -4.77 4.52
CA CYS A 61 6.30 -5.62 5.20
C CYS A 61 6.40 -5.49 6.73
N PRO A 62 5.27 -5.23 7.43
CA PRO A 62 5.24 -5.17 8.89
C PRO A 62 5.55 -6.50 9.59
N ILE A 63 5.30 -7.64 8.92
CA ILE A 63 5.40 -8.97 9.53
C ILE A 63 6.79 -9.60 9.36
N CYS A 64 7.40 -9.51 8.17
CA CYS A 64 8.65 -10.23 7.88
C CYS A 64 9.85 -9.34 7.53
N GLN A 65 9.67 -8.02 7.43
CA GLN A 65 10.73 -7.07 7.03
C GLN A 65 10.88 -5.90 8.01
N ASN A 66 10.31 -6.02 9.22
CA ASN A 66 10.30 -4.99 10.26
C ASN A 66 9.80 -3.62 9.76
N GLY A 67 8.82 -3.61 8.86
CA GLY A 67 8.15 -2.39 8.41
C GLY A 67 7.23 -1.78 9.47
N ALA A 68 6.87 -0.50 9.31
CA ALA A 68 5.86 0.14 10.16
C ALA A 68 4.50 -0.57 10.05
N ALA A 69 3.63 -0.47 11.06
CA ALA A 69 2.28 -1.04 11.02
C ALA A 69 1.45 -0.53 9.83
N GLY A 70 0.52 -1.36 9.35
CA GLY A 70 -0.39 -0.98 8.26
C GLY A 70 -1.47 0.01 8.69
N ILE A 71 -2.07 0.68 7.71
CA ILE A 71 -3.24 1.54 7.86
C ILE A 71 -4.47 0.81 7.28
N ASP A 72 -5.66 1.07 7.82
CA ASP A 72 -6.90 0.55 7.25
C ASP A 72 -7.12 1.10 5.84
N TYR A 73 -7.15 0.22 4.83
CA TYR A 73 -7.37 0.57 3.42
C TYR A 73 -8.82 0.32 2.96
N TRP A 74 -9.69 -0.07 3.88
CA TRP A 74 -11.12 -0.26 3.65
C TRP A 74 -11.88 0.36 4.81
N LYS A 75 -13.04 0.96 4.52
CA LYS A 75 -14.05 1.23 5.56
C LYS A 75 -14.98 0.02 5.65
N ALA A 76 -15.32 -0.38 6.86
CA ALA A 76 -16.50 -1.22 7.11
C ALA A 76 -17.77 -0.43 6.74
#